data_AF-A0A7U2MP44-F1
#
_entry.id   AF-A0A7U2MP44-F1
#
_cell.length_a   1.000
_cell.length_b   1.000
_cell.length_c   1.000
_cell.angle_alpha   90.00
_cell.angle_beta   90.00
_cell.angle_gamma   90.00
#
_symmetry.space_group_name_H-M   'P 1'
#
loop_
_entity.id
_entity.type
_entity.pdbx_description
1 polymer ?
#
loop_
_entity_poly.entity_id
_entity_poly.type
_entity_poly.pdbx_seq_one_letter_code
_entity_poly.pdbx_strand_id
1 'polypeptide(L)'
;MPGHGIAYPRLPSEFNELTNPIPNLRPHQARKIVIYYQTMTVPLKDPAVAGLKVLAMLGGSCPGSFIVLDEDESFQECYKTLYDMLVKYKFDGIDLDIEEPISQNGINRLVDRLRADFGPNFIITLAPVATALQGKAHLSGFDYLRFEGERGDKINFYNTQFYNGWGSLETTKDYDAIMAMGFPPSRVLPTLLTHRNNGTAGFIEFDKLRPVLIELRLRYPYLGGVAGWEYFNSDPGGQEMPYQWSVLVARALGMIPEITG
;
A
#
# COMPACT_ATOMS: atom_id res chain seq x y z
N MET A 1 -2.59 -4.80 30.26
CA MET A 1 -1.38 -4.00 29.98
C MET A 1 -1.84 -2.63 29.48
N PRO A 2 -1.24 -1.53 29.94
CA PRO A 2 -1.84 -0.19 29.83
C PRO A 2 -1.73 0.37 28.42
N GLY A 3 -2.84 0.97 27.95
CA GLY A 3 -3.00 1.51 26.61
C GLY A 3 -2.11 2.70 26.31
N HIS A 4 -1.48 2.67 25.15
CA HIS A 4 -0.97 3.85 24.49
C HIS A 4 -1.95 4.17 23.35
N GLY A 5 -2.88 5.08 23.66
CA GLY A 5 -3.75 5.67 22.66
C GLY A 5 -2.91 6.49 21.71
N ILE A 6 -2.67 5.95 20.52
CA ILE A 6 -2.26 6.72 19.36
C ILE A 6 -3.40 7.71 19.10
N ALA A 7 -3.16 8.99 19.36
CA ALA A 7 -4.14 10.03 19.05
C ALA A 7 -4.13 10.25 17.53
N TYR A 8 -5.01 9.53 16.83
CA TYR A 8 -5.29 9.82 15.42
C TYR A 8 -5.94 11.22 15.32
N PRO A 9 -5.59 12.02 14.30
CA PRO A 9 -6.27 13.28 14.05
C PRO A 9 -7.78 13.02 13.93
N ARG A 10 -8.61 13.80 14.63
CA ARG A 10 -10.06 13.73 14.44
C ARG A 10 -10.39 14.13 13.01
N LEU A 11 -11.21 13.31 12.35
CA LEU A 11 -11.82 13.69 11.08
C LEU A 11 -12.51 15.05 11.21
N PRO A 12 -12.41 15.94 10.20
CA PRO A 12 -13.15 17.21 10.19
C PRO A 12 -14.66 16.98 10.43
N SER A 13 -15.34 17.92 11.07
CA SER A 13 -16.74 17.75 11.50
C SER A 13 -17.73 17.50 10.35
N GLU A 14 -17.35 17.86 9.13
CA GLU A 14 -18.05 17.60 7.86
C GLU A 14 -18.10 16.10 7.45
N PHE A 15 -17.38 15.21 8.16
CA PHE A 15 -17.39 13.76 7.92
C PHE A 15 -18.34 12.98 8.84
N ASN A 16 -19.05 13.65 9.75
CA ASN A 16 -20.00 12.97 10.65
C ASN A 16 -21.14 12.27 9.89
N GLU A 17 -21.56 12.79 8.73
CA GLU A 17 -22.63 12.19 7.93
C GLU A 17 -22.23 10.88 7.25
N LEU A 18 -20.93 10.64 7.01
CA LEU A 18 -20.39 9.36 6.52
C LEU A 18 -20.35 8.28 7.60
N THR A 19 -20.75 8.61 8.84
CA THR A 19 -20.81 7.68 9.97
C THR A 19 -22.22 7.32 10.38
N ASN A 20 -23.24 7.81 9.67
CA ASN A 20 -24.63 7.50 9.95
C ASN A 20 -24.93 6.03 9.61
N PRO A 21 -25.65 5.29 10.48
CA PRO A 21 -25.98 3.89 10.24
C PRO A 21 -26.90 3.74 9.01
N ILE A 22 -26.58 2.77 8.15
CA ILE A 22 -27.48 2.32 7.09
C ILE A 22 -28.69 1.61 7.75
N PRO A 23 -29.94 1.96 7.41
CA PRO A 23 -31.11 1.26 7.93
C PRO A 23 -31.07 -0.23 7.53
N ASN A 24 -31.22 -1.14 8.52
CA ASN A 24 -31.35 -2.61 8.41
C ASN A 24 -30.10 -3.50 8.58
N LEU A 25 -28.92 -2.98 8.95
CA LEU A 25 -27.78 -3.81 9.34
C LEU A 25 -27.81 -4.19 10.85
N ARG A 26 -27.65 -5.48 11.18
CA ARG A 26 -27.70 -5.99 12.56
C ARG A 26 -26.52 -5.43 13.41
N PRO A 27 -26.71 -5.14 14.72
CA PRO A 27 -25.76 -4.36 15.54
C PRO A 27 -24.38 -4.99 15.82
N HIS A 28 -24.10 -6.19 15.31
CA HIS A 28 -22.83 -6.90 15.58
C HIS A 28 -21.96 -7.15 14.34
N GLN A 29 -22.33 -6.64 13.15
CA GLN A 29 -21.52 -6.82 11.93
C GLN A 29 -21.08 -5.52 11.24
N ALA A 30 -21.59 -4.35 11.65
CA ALA A 30 -21.15 -3.08 11.09
C ALA A 30 -20.12 -2.39 12.00
N ARG A 31 -18.90 -2.94 12.07
CA ARG A 31 -17.75 -2.12 12.49
C ARG A 31 -17.27 -1.41 11.23
N LYS A 32 -17.43 -0.08 11.25
CA LYS A 32 -17.01 0.89 10.25
C LYS A 32 -15.77 0.41 9.47
N ILE A 33 -15.87 0.36 8.14
CA ILE A 33 -14.71 0.25 7.26
C ILE A 33 -13.84 1.48 7.54
N VAL A 34 -12.78 1.30 8.32
CA VAL A 34 -11.76 2.33 8.53
C VAL A 34 -10.83 2.25 7.32
N ILE A 35 -11.15 3.02 6.29
CA ILE A 35 -10.22 3.27 5.19
C ILE A 35 -9.17 4.23 5.74
N TYR A 36 -7.93 3.75 5.90
CA TYR A 36 -6.80 4.58 6.30
C TYR A 36 -6.50 5.58 5.18
N TYR A 37 -6.61 6.87 5.49
CA TYR A 37 -6.03 7.94 4.68
C TYR A 37 -4.81 8.47 5.42
N GLN A 38 -3.62 8.29 4.84
CA GLN A 38 -2.58 9.28 5.09
C GLN A 38 -2.87 10.46 4.18
N THR A 39 -3.70 11.38 4.68
CA THR A 39 -3.87 12.67 4.05
C THR A 39 -2.53 13.40 4.12
N MET A 40 -1.81 13.49 3.00
CA MET A 40 -1.11 14.73 2.74
C MET A 40 -2.22 15.78 2.60
N THR A 41 -2.35 16.68 3.56
CA THR A 41 -3.30 17.82 3.53
C THR A 41 -2.93 18.87 2.46
N VAL A 42 -2.17 18.45 1.46
CA VAL A 42 -1.91 19.22 0.26
C VAL A 42 -3.11 18.98 -0.65
N PRO A 43 -3.87 20.02 -1.04
CA PRO A 43 -4.95 19.87 -2.00
C PRO A 43 -4.44 19.09 -3.22
N LEU A 44 -5.21 18.12 -3.74
CA LEU A 44 -4.86 17.35 -4.95
C LEU A 44 -4.58 18.22 -6.21
N LYS A 45 -4.82 19.53 -6.10
CA LYS A 45 -4.59 20.54 -7.13
C LYS A 45 -3.44 21.51 -6.79
N ASP A 46 -2.68 21.26 -5.73
CA ASP A 46 -1.50 22.06 -5.43
C ASP A 46 -0.45 21.86 -6.54
N PRO A 47 0.07 22.95 -7.14
CA PRO A 47 1.16 22.87 -8.12
C PRO A 47 2.38 22.07 -7.63
N ALA A 48 2.64 22.04 -6.32
CA ALA A 48 3.75 21.30 -5.72
C ALA A 48 3.62 19.77 -5.85
N VAL A 49 2.42 19.24 -6.09
CA VAL A 49 2.15 17.82 -6.37
C VAL A 49 1.67 17.58 -7.80
N ALA A 50 1.71 18.61 -8.67
CA ALA A 50 1.31 18.48 -10.06
C ALA A 50 2.18 17.45 -10.78
N GLY A 51 1.55 16.37 -11.27
CA GLY A 51 2.23 15.25 -11.92
C GLY A 51 2.41 14.02 -11.03
N LEU A 52 2.19 14.14 -9.72
CA LEU A 52 2.12 12.97 -8.82
C LEU A 52 0.75 12.30 -8.95
N LYS A 53 0.74 10.97 -8.75
CA LYS A 53 -0.46 10.16 -8.67
C LYS A 53 -0.87 10.01 -7.23
N VAL A 54 -2.14 10.24 -6.92
CA VAL A 54 -2.66 10.11 -5.56
C VAL A 54 -3.65 8.97 -5.49
N LEU A 55 -3.31 7.96 -4.68
CA LEU A 55 -4.10 6.77 -4.48
C LEU A 55 -4.71 6.76 -3.08
N ALA A 56 -5.86 6.12 -2.92
CA ALA A 56 -6.37 5.73 -1.60
C ALA A 56 -5.80 4.37 -1.19
N MET A 57 -5.57 4.12 0.09
CA MET A 57 -5.24 2.77 0.59
C MET A 57 -6.45 2.22 1.34
N LEU A 58 -6.85 0.98 1.03
CA LEU A 58 -7.95 0.29 1.70
C LEU A 58 -7.44 -0.85 2.57
N GLY A 59 -7.94 -0.93 3.80
CA GLY A 59 -7.64 -2.00 4.74
C GLY A 59 -6.46 -1.68 5.66
N GLY A 60 -5.39 -2.45 5.53
CA GLY A 60 -4.25 -2.49 6.44
C GLY A 60 -4.55 -3.24 7.74
N SER A 61 -3.73 -2.98 8.76
CA SER A 61 -3.74 -3.71 10.04
C SER A 61 -5.08 -3.76 10.81
N CYS A 62 -6.05 -2.91 10.46
CA CYS A 62 -7.38 -2.95 11.06
C CYS A 62 -8.33 -3.82 10.22
N PRO A 63 -8.73 -5.01 10.72
CA PRO A 63 -9.55 -5.93 9.95
C PRO A 63 -11.00 -5.42 9.78
N GLY A 64 -11.66 -5.90 8.73
CA GLY A 64 -13.08 -5.77 8.45
C GLY A 64 -13.40 -5.31 7.04
N SER A 65 -12.44 -4.71 6.32
CA SER A 65 -12.68 -4.14 5.00
C SER A 65 -12.86 -5.23 3.94
N PHE A 66 -12.00 -6.24 3.94
CA PHE A 66 -11.99 -7.27 2.91
C PHE A 66 -12.96 -8.40 3.20
N ILE A 67 -13.29 -8.66 4.47
CA ILE A 67 -14.31 -9.64 4.86
C ILE A 67 -15.66 -9.27 4.22
N VAL A 68 -16.09 -8.01 4.37
CA VAL A 68 -17.37 -7.54 3.79
C VAL A 68 -17.31 -7.32 2.27
N LEU A 69 -16.10 -7.29 1.70
CA LEU A 69 -15.91 -7.26 0.25
C LEU A 69 -15.76 -8.68 -0.33
N ASP A 70 -15.63 -9.71 0.49
CA ASP A 70 -15.59 -11.12 0.09
C ASP A 70 -16.98 -11.76 0.06
N GLU A 71 -17.87 -11.34 0.95
CA GLU A 71 -19.25 -11.85 1.05
C GLU A 71 -20.15 -11.28 -0.07
N ASP A 72 -20.91 -12.15 -0.76
CA ASP A 72 -21.81 -11.72 -1.85
C ASP A 72 -22.95 -10.82 -1.35
N GLU A 73 -23.47 -11.07 -0.15
CA GLU A 73 -24.60 -10.35 0.43
C GLU A 73 -24.26 -8.88 0.75
N SER A 74 -23.05 -8.63 1.25
CA SER A 74 -22.61 -7.29 1.66
C SER A 74 -21.81 -6.55 0.59
N PHE A 75 -21.30 -7.26 -0.43
CA PHE A 75 -20.42 -6.71 -1.45
C PHE A 75 -20.96 -5.43 -2.11
N GLN A 76 -22.21 -5.43 -2.56
CA GLN A 76 -22.74 -4.29 -3.34
C GLN A 76 -22.82 -3.00 -2.52
N GLU A 77 -23.28 -3.08 -1.26
CA GLU A 77 -23.41 -1.92 -0.39
C GLU A 77 -22.04 -1.38 0.05
N CYS A 78 -21.14 -2.28 0.44
CA CYS A 78 -19.78 -1.93 0.85
C CYS A 78 -18.96 -1.39 -0.33
N TYR A 79 -19.03 -2.04 -1.49
CA TYR A 79 -18.37 -1.58 -2.71
C TYR A 79 -18.91 -0.23 -3.16
N LYS A 80 -20.24 0.00 -3.10
CA LYS A 80 -20.81 1.31 -3.45
C LYS A 80 -20.25 2.43 -2.56
N THR A 81 -20.09 2.17 -1.26
CA THR A 81 -19.50 3.14 -0.33
C THR A 81 -18.05 3.48 -0.70
N LEU A 82 -17.26 2.45 -1.07
CA LEU A 82 -15.90 2.63 -1.57
C LEU A 82 -15.88 3.42 -2.89
N TYR A 83 -16.75 3.06 -3.84
CA TYR A 83 -16.88 3.71 -5.14
C TYR A 83 -17.21 5.20 -4.99
N ASP A 84 -18.23 5.53 -4.20
CA ASP A 84 -18.67 6.91 -3.99
C ASP A 84 -17.53 7.77 -3.40
N MET A 85 -16.73 7.19 -2.51
CA MET A 85 -15.55 7.83 -1.95
C MET A 85 -14.48 8.09 -3.02
N LEU A 86 -14.11 7.06 -3.80
CA LEU A 86 -13.09 7.17 -4.84
C LEU A 86 -13.47 8.25 -5.87
N VAL A 87 -14.74 8.31 -6.26
CA VAL A 87 -15.28 9.34 -7.17
C VAL A 87 -15.30 10.71 -6.52
N LYS A 88 -15.79 10.83 -5.28
CA LYS A 88 -15.91 12.11 -4.56
C LYS A 88 -14.55 12.81 -4.42
N TYR A 89 -13.52 12.06 -4.07
CA TYR A 89 -12.18 12.59 -3.85
C TYR A 89 -11.28 12.54 -5.09
N LYS A 90 -11.73 11.91 -6.19
CA LYS A 90 -11.05 11.88 -7.49
C LYS A 90 -9.64 11.30 -7.38
N PHE A 91 -9.51 10.18 -6.66
CA PHE A 91 -8.25 9.45 -6.61
C PHE A 91 -7.86 8.92 -7.99
N ASP A 92 -6.55 8.92 -8.30
CA ASP A 92 -6.00 8.31 -9.51
C ASP A 92 -6.04 6.76 -9.44
N GLY A 93 -6.21 6.21 -8.24
CA GLY A 93 -6.18 4.77 -8.00
C GLY A 93 -6.43 4.36 -6.57
N ILE A 94 -6.25 3.06 -6.32
CA ILE A 94 -6.38 2.43 -5.01
C ILE A 94 -5.29 1.40 -4.78
N ASP A 95 -4.75 1.36 -3.56
CA ASP A 95 -3.90 0.31 -3.03
C ASP A 95 -4.75 -0.58 -2.10
N LEU A 96 -4.77 -1.88 -2.38
CA LEU A 96 -5.49 -2.88 -1.60
C LEU A 96 -4.50 -3.54 -0.62
N ASP A 97 -4.45 -3.02 0.61
CA ASP A 97 -3.57 -3.50 1.67
C ASP A 97 -4.26 -4.59 2.49
N ILE A 98 -4.22 -5.81 1.96
CA ILE A 98 -5.01 -6.94 2.46
C ILE A 98 -4.25 -7.66 3.59
N GLU A 99 -4.43 -7.19 4.82
CA GLU A 99 -3.87 -7.81 6.04
C GLU A 99 -4.85 -8.73 6.80
N GLU A 100 -5.87 -9.23 6.09
CA GLU A 100 -6.84 -10.21 6.58
C GLU A 100 -7.21 -11.20 5.47
N PRO A 101 -7.68 -12.42 5.78
CA PRO A 101 -8.04 -13.39 4.75
C PRO A 101 -9.19 -12.91 3.86
N ILE A 102 -8.98 -12.96 2.55
CA ILE A 102 -10.02 -12.86 1.50
C ILE A 102 -9.90 -14.07 0.57
N SER A 103 -11.03 -14.56 0.06
CA SER A 103 -11.04 -15.64 -0.92
C SER A 103 -10.45 -15.22 -2.26
N GLN A 104 -9.96 -16.19 -3.04
CA GLN A 104 -9.50 -15.94 -4.42
C GLN A 104 -10.60 -15.29 -5.28
N ASN A 105 -11.85 -15.73 -5.09
CA ASN A 105 -12.99 -15.19 -5.84
C ASN A 105 -13.30 -13.74 -5.41
N GLY A 106 -13.17 -13.42 -4.12
CA GLY A 106 -13.39 -12.08 -3.58
C GLY A 106 -12.43 -11.06 -4.17
N ILE A 107 -11.12 -11.35 -4.12
CA ILE A 107 -10.12 -10.43 -4.70
C ILE A 107 -10.28 -10.31 -6.22
N ASN A 108 -10.54 -11.43 -6.92
CA ASN A 108 -10.81 -11.41 -8.36
C ASN A 108 -12.03 -10.53 -8.68
N ARG A 109 -13.14 -10.68 -7.93
CA ARG A 109 -14.37 -9.89 -8.09
C ARG A 109 -14.12 -8.40 -7.82
N LEU A 110 -13.41 -8.07 -6.74
CA LEU A 110 -13.11 -6.69 -6.37
C LEU A 110 -12.28 -5.98 -7.45
N VAL A 111 -11.20 -6.61 -7.92
CA VAL A 111 -10.32 -6.05 -8.96
C VAL A 111 -11.04 -5.96 -10.30
N ASP A 112 -11.82 -6.97 -10.68
CA ASP A 112 -12.64 -6.95 -11.89
C ASP A 112 -13.63 -5.79 -11.86
N ARG A 113 -14.28 -5.57 -10.71
CA ARG A 113 -15.25 -4.50 -10.52
C ARG A 113 -14.60 -3.11 -10.56
N LEU A 114 -13.48 -2.90 -9.85
CA LEU A 114 -12.72 -1.65 -9.90
C LEU A 114 -12.28 -1.33 -11.33
N ARG A 115 -11.75 -2.32 -12.06
CA ARG A 115 -11.30 -2.13 -13.44
C ARG A 115 -12.47 -1.80 -14.38
N ALA A 116 -13.62 -2.45 -14.21
CA ALA A 116 -14.82 -2.16 -15.00
C ALA A 116 -15.36 -0.74 -14.76
N ASP A 117 -15.43 -0.31 -13.50
CA ASP A 117 -16.07 0.95 -13.12
C ASP A 117 -15.18 2.18 -13.36
N PHE A 118 -13.85 2.04 -13.21
CA PHE A 118 -12.90 3.17 -13.34
C PHE A 118 -12.03 3.12 -14.62
N GLY A 119 -12.09 2.04 -15.39
CA GLY A 119 -11.39 1.90 -16.67
C GLY A 119 -9.88 1.64 -16.54
N PRO A 120 -9.14 1.54 -17.65
CA PRO A 120 -7.74 1.07 -17.68
C PRO A 120 -6.73 2.06 -17.09
N ASN A 121 -7.08 3.35 -16.98
CA ASN A 121 -6.17 4.38 -16.46
C ASN A 121 -6.17 4.47 -14.93
N PHE A 122 -7.17 3.87 -14.27
CA PHE A 122 -7.23 3.84 -12.82
C PHE A 122 -6.15 2.91 -12.26
N ILE A 123 -5.36 3.40 -11.32
CA ILE A 123 -4.24 2.63 -10.78
C ILE A 123 -4.78 1.67 -9.73
N ILE A 124 -4.45 0.38 -9.84
CA ILE A 124 -4.80 -0.62 -8.83
C ILE A 124 -3.52 -1.29 -8.40
N THR A 125 -3.22 -1.24 -7.11
CA THR A 125 -2.04 -1.89 -6.52
C THR A 125 -2.46 -2.75 -5.34
N LEU A 126 -1.60 -3.67 -4.94
CA LEU A 126 -1.77 -4.47 -3.74
C LEU A 126 -0.51 -4.33 -2.89
N ALA A 127 -0.62 -4.51 -1.57
CA ALA A 127 0.52 -4.44 -0.65
C ALA A 127 0.85 -5.80 0.02
N PRO A 128 1.24 -6.83 -0.76
CA PRO A 128 1.62 -8.12 -0.20
C PRO A 128 2.81 -7.98 0.73
N VAL A 129 2.82 -8.75 1.80
CA VAL A 129 4.08 -9.04 2.51
C VAL A 129 5.02 -9.86 1.63
N ALA A 130 6.35 -9.67 1.73
CA ALA A 130 7.29 -10.25 0.76
C ALA A 130 7.23 -11.79 0.69
N THR A 131 7.00 -12.47 1.81
CA THR A 131 6.76 -13.93 1.84
C THR A 131 5.58 -14.38 0.98
N ALA A 132 4.54 -13.55 0.80
CA ALA A 132 3.39 -13.87 -0.03
C ALA A 132 3.81 -14.08 -1.49
N LEU A 133 4.66 -13.19 -2.01
CA LEU A 133 5.19 -13.28 -3.37
C LEU A 133 6.27 -14.36 -3.52
N GLN A 134 6.75 -14.95 -2.41
CA GLN A 134 7.63 -16.11 -2.39
C GLN A 134 6.85 -17.44 -2.27
N GLY A 135 5.51 -17.42 -2.29
CA GLY A 135 4.68 -18.61 -2.08
C GLY A 135 4.75 -19.17 -0.66
N LYS A 136 5.09 -18.34 0.34
CA LYS A 136 5.19 -18.70 1.75
C LYS A 136 4.01 -18.12 2.55
N ALA A 137 3.94 -18.44 3.84
CA ALA A 137 2.90 -17.92 4.72
C ALA A 137 2.79 -16.37 4.68
N HIS A 138 1.56 -15.87 4.67
CA HIS A 138 1.23 -14.45 4.54
C HIS A 138 -0.16 -14.12 5.14
N LEU A 139 -0.57 -12.85 5.04
CA LEU A 139 -1.75 -12.30 5.72
C LEU A 139 -3.07 -12.45 4.93
N SER A 140 -3.01 -12.34 3.60
CA SER A 140 -4.19 -12.09 2.76
C SER A 140 -5.08 -13.28 2.41
N GLY A 141 -4.70 -14.52 2.74
CA GLY A 141 -5.50 -15.74 2.48
C GLY A 141 -5.55 -16.27 1.04
N PHE A 142 -5.54 -15.42 0.01
CA PHE A 142 -5.51 -15.85 -1.41
C PHE A 142 -4.08 -16.07 -1.95
N ASP A 143 -3.95 -16.77 -3.07
CA ASP A 143 -2.65 -17.05 -3.69
C ASP A 143 -2.28 -15.92 -4.68
N TYR A 144 -1.21 -15.18 -4.37
CA TYR A 144 -0.72 -14.07 -5.19
C TYR A 144 -0.13 -14.51 -6.54
N LEU A 145 0.47 -15.69 -6.64
CA LEU A 145 1.03 -16.18 -7.90
C LEU A 145 -0.10 -16.59 -8.85
N ARG A 146 -1.12 -17.27 -8.32
CA ARG A 146 -2.36 -17.54 -9.06
C ARG A 146 -3.04 -16.25 -9.49
N PHE A 147 -3.15 -15.28 -8.58
CA PHE A 147 -3.74 -13.98 -8.87
C PHE A 147 -3.00 -13.24 -9.98
N GLU A 148 -1.66 -13.19 -9.96
CA GLU A 148 -0.87 -12.56 -11.03
C GLU A 148 -1.13 -13.23 -12.39
N GLY A 149 -1.25 -14.56 -12.44
CA GLY A 149 -1.57 -15.29 -13.66
C GLY A 149 -3.00 -15.07 -14.17
N GLU A 150 -3.97 -14.86 -13.28
CA GLU A 150 -5.38 -14.70 -13.64
C GLU A 150 -5.80 -13.24 -13.89
N ARG A 151 -5.19 -12.28 -13.19
CA ARG A 151 -5.61 -10.87 -13.11
C ARG A 151 -4.45 -9.86 -13.02
N GLY A 152 -3.20 -10.30 -13.18
CA GLY A 152 -2.05 -9.41 -13.14
C GLY A 152 -2.12 -8.27 -14.16
N ASP A 153 -2.77 -8.49 -15.32
CA ASP A 153 -3.02 -7.47 -16.34
C ASP A 153 -3.96 -6.33 -15.87
N LYS A 154 -4.72 -6.54 -14.78
CA LYS A 154 -5.67 -5.57 -14.23
C LYS A 154 -5.12 -4.74 -13.08
N ILE A 155 -3.91 -5.02 -12.62
CA ILE A 155 -3.23 -4.25 -11.56
C ILE A 155 -1.90 -3.69 -12.10
N ASN A 156 -1.36 -2.67 -11.46
CA ASN A 156 -0.18 -1.94 -11.94
C ASN A 156 1.11 -2.51 -11.37
N PHE A 157 1.17 -2.68 -10.04
CA PHE A 157 2.32 -3.21 -9.32
C PHE A 157 1.94 -3.60 -7.87
N TYR A 158 2.89 -4.23 -7.18
CA TYR A 158 2.82 -4.65 -5.78
C TYR A 158 3.73 -3.79 -4.90
N ASN A 159 3.16 -3.13 -3.89
CA ASN A 159 3.86 -2.46 -2.80
C ASN A 159 4.32 -3.52 -1.77
N THR A 160 5.40 -4.23 -2.09
CA THR A 160 5.78 -5.45 -1.39
C THR A 160 6.47 -5.15 -0.07
N GLN A 161 5.90 -5.56 1.06
CA GLN A 161 6.40 -5.22 2.39
C GLN A 161 7.63 -6.06 2.79
N PHE A 162 8.82 -5.44 2.88
CA PHE A 162 10.08 -6.06 3.31
C PHE A 162 10.41 -5.73 4.78
N TYR A 163 9.44 -5.90 5.67
CA TYR A 163 9.57 -5.58 7.09
C TYR A 163 8.65 -6.47 7.96
N ASN A 164 8.62 -6.21 9.27
CA ASN A 164 7.80 -6.91 10.27
C ASN A 164 7.97 -8.45 10.30
N GLY A 165 9.11 -8.95 9.83
CA GLY A 165 9.42 -10.38 9.79
C GLY A 165 8.95 -11.11 8.53
N TRP A 166 8.38 -10.41 7.57
CA TRP A 166 7.89 -11.00 6.32
C TRP A 166 8.85 -10.90 5.14
N GLY A 167 10.03 -10.33 5.36
CA GLY A 167 11.09 -10.16 4.38
C GLY A 167 12.07 -9.10 4.86
N SER A 168 13.20 -8.98 4.17
CA SER A 168 14.22 -7.98 4.45
C SER A 168 14.90 -7.50 3.17
N LEU A 169 15.24 -6.20 3.13
CA LEU A 169 16.08 -5.61 2.10
C LEU A 169 17.49 -5.26 2.63
N GLU A 170 17.95 -5.91 3.71
CA GLU A 170 19.35 -5.82 4.17
C GLU A 170 20.33 -6.42 3.15
N THR A 171 19.83 -7.31 2.28
CA THR A 171 20.51 -7.86 1.11
C THR A 171 19.49 -8.02 -0.03
N THR A 172 19.94 -8.34 -1.26
CA THR A 172 19.02 -8.59 -2.39
C THR A 172 18.27 -9.91 -2.29
N LYS A 173 18.62 -10.80 -1.35
CA LYS A 173 18.20 -12.21 -1.33
C LYS A 173 16.69 -12.41 -1.41
N ASP A 174 15.92 -11.70 -0.61
CA ASP A 174 14.45 -11.87 -0.60
C ASP A 174 13.80 -11.31 -1.85
N TYR A 175 14.37 -10.24 -2.43
CA TYR A 175 13.93 -9.71 -3.70
C TYR A 175 14.22 -10.71 -4.84
N ASP A 176 15.43 -11.27 -4.87
CA ASP A 176 15.83 -12.31 -5.84
C ASP A 176 14.92 -13.54 -5.75
N ALA A 177 14.53 -13.94 -4.53
CA ALA A 177 13.60 -15.04 -4.32
C ALA A 177 12.21 -14.77 -4.94
N ILE A 178 11.72 -13.52 -4.88
CA ILE A 178 10.47 -13.13 -5.54
C ILE A 178 10.62 -13.16 -7.06
N MET A 179 11.75 -12.67 -7.60
CA MET A 179 12.03 -12.73 -9.04
C MET A 179 12.09 -14.18 -9.54
N ALA A 180 12.64 -15.10 -8.74
CA ALA A 180 12.68 -16.53 -9.04
C ALA A 180 11.28 -17.18 -9.10
N MET A 181 10.26 -16.58 -8.47
CA MET A 181 8.86 -17.00 -8.61
C MET A 181 8.21 -16.53 -9.92
N GLY A 182 8.90 -15.70 -10.70
CA GLY A 182 8.44 -15.23 -12.02
C GLY A 182 7.78 -13.86 -12.03
N PHE A 183 7.75 -13.14 -10.90
CA PHE A 183 7.27 -11.76 -10.88
C PHE A 183 8.25 -10.84 -11.62
N PRO A 184 7.78 -9.92 -12.47
CA PRO A 184 8.66 -9.00 -13.17
C PRO A 184 9.14 -7.87 -12.23
N PRO A 185 10.43 -7.47 -12.28
CA PRO A 185 10.98 -6.44 -11.40
C PRO A 185 10.26 -5.08 -11.50
N SER A 186 9.66 -4.79 -12.66
CA SER A 186 8.90 -3.56 -12.90
C SER A 186 7.59 -3.48 -12.13
N ARG A 187 7.15 -4.60 -11.52
CA ARG A 187 5.88 -4.72 -10.79
C ARG A 187 6.07 -5.01 -9.31
N VAL A 188 7.29 -5.17 -8.83
CA VAL A 188 7.57 -5.46 -7.42
C VAL A 188 8.37 -4.29 -6.85
N LEU A 189 7.69 -3.40 -6.12
CA LEU A 189 8.30 -2.28 -5.42
C LEU A 189 8.61 -2.73 -3.99
N PRO A 190 9.87 -2.68 -3.53
CA PRO A 190 10.18 -2.85 -2.13
C PRO A 190 9.58 -1.71 -1.31
N THR A 191 8.66 -2.04 -0.41
CA THR A 191 8.14 -1.12 0.61
C THR A 191 8.96 -1.31 1.89
N LEU A 192 9.51 -0.21 2.41
CA LEU A 192 10.43 -0.19 3.54
C LEU A 192 9.91 0.68 4.67
N LEU A 193 10.27 0.36 5.92
CA LEU A 193 10.02 1.27 7.03
C LEU A 193 10.90 2.53 6.87
N THR A 194 10.28 3.70 6.91
CA THR A 194 10.98 4.99 6.82
C THR A 194 11.51 5.48 8.17
N HIS A 195 11.00 4.90 9.25
CA HIS A 195 11.43 5.17 10.62
C HIS A 195 11.24 3.91 11.46
N ARG A 196 12.11 3.68 12.45
CA ARG A 196 12.14 2.46 13.26
C ARG A 196 10.86 2.13 14.03
N ASN A 197 10.02 3.13 14.29
CA ASN A 197 8.76 2.98 15.03
C ASN A 197 7.54 2.74 14.12
N ASN A 198 7.71 2.72 12.79
CA ASN A 198 6.60 2.54 11.85
C ASN A 198 6.22 1.06 11.66
N GLY A 199 6.97 0.15 12.28
CA GLY A 199 6.71 -1.28 12.29
C GLY A 199 7.30 -1.95 13.53
N THR A 200 7.19 -3.27 13.61
CA THR A 200 7.70 -4.06 14.73
C THR A 200 9.16 -4.47 14.54
N ALA A 201 9.62 -4.63 13.30
CA ALA A 201 10.99 -5.03 12.97
C ALA A 201 11.32 -4.73 11.49
N GLY A 202 12.61 -4.80 11.13
CA GLY A 202 13.07 -4.71 9.74
C GLY A 202 13.36 -3.29 9.24
N PHE A 203 13.49 -2.30 10.13
CA PHE A 203 14.00 -0.98 9.76
C PHE A 203 15.50 -1.04 9.43
N ILE A 204 15.88 -0.41 8.31
CA ILE A 204 17.25 -0.39 7.80
C ILE A 204 17.67 1.08 7.65
N GLU A 205 18.72 1.46 8.38
CA GLU A 205 19.34 2.77 8.25
C GLU A 205 19.79 3.04 6.81
N PHE A 206 19.62 4.28 6.33
CA PHE A 206 19.85 4.61 4.92
C PHE A 206 21.26 4.25 4.42
N ASP A 207 22.30 4.42 5.26
CA ASP A 207 23.68 4.08 4.88
C ASP A 207 23.88 2.59 4.57
N LYS A 208 23.10 1.72 5.22
CA LYS A 208 23.11 0.27 4.95
C LYS A 208 22.22 -0.06 3.75
N LEU A 209 21.10 0.64 3.59
CA LEU A 209 20.15 0.43 2.51
C LEU A 209 20.70 0.88 1.14
N ARG A 210 21.41 2.01 1.09
CA ARG A 210 21.93 2.63 -0.15
C ARG A 210 22.67 1.65 -1.07
N PRO A 211 23.69 0.89 -0.62
CA PRO A 211 24.39 -0.04 -1.51
C PRO A 211 23.47 -1.14 -2.07
N VAL A 212 22.47 -1.60 -1.29
CA VAL A 212 21.51 -2.62 -1.74
C VAL A 212 20.58 -2.06 -2.81
N LEU A 213 20.10 -0.82 -2.67
CA LEU A 213 19.27 -0.17 -3.70
C LEU A 213 20.03 0.01 -5.02
N ILE A 214 21.30 0.43 -4.94
CA ILE A 214 22.18 0.55 -6.11
C ILE A 214 22.35 -0.83 -6.77
N GLU A 215 22.62 -1.87 -5.98
CA GLU A 215 22.78 -3.23 -6.49
C GLU A 215 21.51 -3.75 -7.17
N LEU A 216 20.34 -3.56 -6.55
CA LEU A 216 19.05 -3.93 -7.15
C LEU A 216 18.83 -3.21 -8.47
N ARG A 217 19.14 -1.90 -8.54
CA ARG A 217 19.00 -1.11 -9.77
C ARG A 217 19.91 -1.61 -10.90
N LEU A 218 21.15 -1.99 -10.57
CA LEU A 218 22.12 -2.54 -11.52
C LEU A 218 21.71 -3.93 -12.01
N ARG A 219 21.22 -4.78 -11.11
CA ARG A 219 20.82 -6.15 -11.41
C ARG A 219 19.48 -6.24 -12.15
N TYR A 220 18.55 -5.35 -11.82
CA TYR A 220 17.22 -5.26 -12.40
C TYR A 220 17.02 -3.87 -13.04
N PRO A 221 17.44 -3.68 -14.31
CA PRO A 221 17.35 -2.38 -14.99
C PRO A 221 15.92 -1.82 -15.10
N TYR A 222 14.91 -2.68 -15.03
CA TYR A 222 13.50 -2.32 -15.02
C TYR A 222 12.87 -2.36 -13.63
N LEU A 223 13.65 -2.24 -12.56
CA LEU A 223 13.14 -2.12 -11.19
C LEU A 223 12.03 -1.06 -11.11
N GLY A 224 10.86 -1.44 -10.60
CA GLY A 224 9.65 -0.60 -10.61
C GLY A 224 9.71 0.63 -9.71
N GLY A 225 10.56 0.61 -8.68
CA GLY A 225 10.71 1.71 -7.72
C GLY A 225 10.90 1.19 -6.30
N VAL A 226 10.67 2.08 -5.32
CA VAL A 226 10.71 1.81 -3.87
C VAL A 226 9.57 2.60 -3.23
N ALA A 227 8.93 2.03 -2.22
CA ALA A 227 7.89 2.68 -1.41
C ALA A 227 8.34 2.77 0.07
N GLY A 228 7.75 3.71 0.82
CA GLY A 228 8.11 3.99 2.21
C GLY A 228 6.88 4.03 3.13
N TRP A 229 6.91 3.24 4.20
CA TRP A 229 5.93 3.24 5.28
C TRP A 229 6.51 3.91 6.54
N GLU A 230 6.14 5.13 6.90
CA GLU A 230 5.21 6.08 6.27
C GLU A 230 5.81 7.50 6.27
N TYR A 231 5.15 8.48 5.64
CA TYR A 231 5.80 9.76 5.34
C TYR A 231 6.24 10.58 6.57
N PHE A 232 5.31 10.86 7.50
CA PHE A 232 5.40 12.03 8.40
C PHE A 232 6.60 12.12 9.34
N ASN A 233 7.28 11.00 9.61
CA ASN A 233 8.40 10.90 10.56
C ASN A 233 9.66 10.28 9.94
N SER A 234 9.76 10.27 8.60
CA SER A 234 10.81 9.55 7.88
C SER A 234 12.22 10.03 8.22
N ASP A 235 13.10 9.09 8.56
CA ASP A 235 14.52 9.35 8.78
C ASP A 235 15.26 9.67 7.47
N PRO A 236 16.32 10.49 7.47
CA PRO A 236 16.96 11.11 8.64
C PRO A 236 16.34 12.45 9.07
N GLY A 237 15.41 13.00 8.29
CA GLY A 237 14.84 14.32 8.55
C GLY A 237 13.78 14.35 9.65
N GLY A 238 13.31 13.18 10.10
CA GLY A 238 12.28 13.03 11.11
C GLY A 238 11.01 13.79 10.73
N GLN A 239 10.34 14.38 11.73
CA GLN A 239 9.13 15.18 11.49
C GLN A 239 9.41 16.55 10.88
N GLU A 240 10.63 17.08 10.99
CA GLU A 240 10.98 18.41 10.50
C GLU A 240 11.21 18.42 8.98
N MET A 241 11.87 17.38 8.46
CA MET A 241 12.22 17.26 7.05
C MET A 241 11.98 15.84 6.50
N PRO A 242 10.77 15.25 6.63
CA PRO A 242 10.49 13.87 6.25
C PRO A 242 10.77 13.56 4.78
N TYR A 243 10.68 14.56 3.90
CA TYR A 243 11.00 14.44 2.47
C TYR A 243 12.45 14.02 2.19
N GLN A 244 13.37 14.17 3.14
CA GLN A 244 14.78 13.79 2.93
C GLN A 244 14.94 12.31 2.60
N TRP A 245 14.10 11.43 3.18
CA TRP A 245 14.13 10.01 2.88
C TRP A 245 13.91 9.74 1.38
N SER A 246 12.87 10.34 0.79
CA SER A 246 12.53 10.10 -0.61
C SER A 246 13.58 10.68 -1.56
N VAL A 247 14.20 11.83 -1.21
CA VAL A 247 15.32 12.41 -1.96
C VAL A 247 16.53 11.47 -1.95
N LEU A 248 16.88 10.91 -0.79
CA LEU A 248 18.00 9.99 -0.64
C LEU A 248 17.78 8.69 -1.42
N VAL A 249 16.59 8.10 -1.32
CA VAL A 249 16.21 6.91 -2.09
C VAL A 249 16.24 7.20 -3.60
N ALA A 250 15.67 8.32 -4.05
CA ALA A 250 15.68 8.71 -5.46
C ALA A 250 17.10 8.88 -6.02
N ARG A 251 18.03 9.43 -5.23
CA ARG A 251 19.46 9.50 -5.61
C ARG A 251 20.10 8.13 -5.71
N ALA A 252 19.86 7.25 -4.73
CA ALA A 252 20.40 5.88 -4.75
C ALA A 252 19.91 5.09 -5.97
N LEU A 253 18.69 5.36 -6.45
CA LEU A 253 18.13 4.77 -7.67
C LEU A 253 18.57 5.47 -8.97
N GLY A 254 19.34 6.57 -8.88
CA GLY A 254 19.78 7.37 -10.02
C GLY A 254 18.67 8.15 -10.72
N MET A 255 17.54 8.42 -10.03
CA MET A 255 16.40 9.15 -10.58
C MET A 255 16.62 10.66 -10.58
N ILE A 256 17.44 11.15 -9.66
CA ILE A 256 17.85 12.55 -9.57
C ILE A 256 19.37 12.62 -9.37
N PRO A 257 20.05 13.67 -9.86
CA PRO A 257 21.51 13.80 -9.71
C PRO A 257 21.97 13.81 -8.26
N GLU A 258 23.16 13.29 -8.01
CA GLU A 258 23.89 13.55 -6.78
C GLU A 258 24.22 15.04 -6.68
N ILE A 259 24.08 15.63 -5.50
CA ILE A 259 24.58 17.00 -5.29
C ILE A 259 26.10 16.87 -5.16
N THR A 260 26.81 17.19 -6.24
CA THR A 260 28.24 17.47 -6.16
C THR A 260 28.41 18.78 -5.42
N GLY A 261 28.87 18.71 -4.17
CA GLY A 261 29.35 19.86 -3.40
C GLY A 261 30.70 20.37 -3.91
#